data_AF-A0A1B6HVG8-F1
#
_entry.id   AF-A0A1B6HVG8-F1
#
_cell.length_a   1.000
_cell.length_b   1.000
_cell.length_c   1.000
_cell.angle_alpha   90.00
_cell.angle_beta   90.00
_cell.angle_gamma   90.00
#
_symmetry.space_group_name_H-M   'P 1'
#
loop_
_entity.id
_entity.type
_entity.pdbx_description
1 polymer ?
#
loop_
_entity_poly.entity_id
_entity_poly.type
_entity_poly.pdbx_seq_one_letter_code
_entity_poly.pdbx_strand_id
1 'polypeptide(L)'
;MVPFGNAKQHWDHGRVKFECQHGPKECTGNKLHACAIQQACGESGTAGCTPQQLSHVINYVMCVEKDPDQRGASDRCATKEGLQPGGVRKCAMNAKGDTLLSFYGNRTSAFRPKIHYVPTVAINGKHDKAAEEDLIGEICKLRPILCKTADTETNLVLS
;
A
#
# COMPACT_ATOMS: atom_id res chain seq x y z
N MET A 1 -1.65 2.23 3.27
CA MET A 1 -1.59 0.83 2.79
C MET A 1 -0.83 -0.03 3.79
N VAL A 2 -1.22 -1.30 3.97
CA VAL A 2 -0.56 -2.28 4.86
C VAL A 2 -0.36 -3.58 4.05
N PRO A 3 0.79 -3.78 3.37
CA PRO A 3 1.03 -4.95 2.52
C PRO A 3 1.33 -6.20 3.35
N PHE A 4 0.29 -6.96 3.68
CA PHE A 4 0.42 -8.24 4.39
C PHE A 4 -0.79 -9.16 4.13
N GLY A 5 -1.99 -8.60 4.19
CA GLY A 5 -3.23 -9.33 3.93
C GLY A 5 -3.41 -10.52 4.88
N ASN A 6 -3.68 -11.70 4.31
CA ASN A 6 -3.87 -12.94 5.04
C ASN A 6 -2.58 -13.75 5.22
N ALA A 7 -1.41 -13.17 4.94
CA ALA A 7 -0.15 -13.83 5.21
C ALA A 7 -0.03 -14.19 6.70
N LYS A 8 0.74 -15.23 6.99
CA LYS A 8 1.13 -15.60 8.35
C LYS A 8 2.61 -15.38 8.51
N GLN A 9 3.03 -15.09 9.74
CA GLN A 9 4.43 -15.02 10.10
C GLN A 9 4.72 -15.90 11.30
N HIS A 10 5.89 -16.53 11.29
CA HIS A 10 6.40 -17.31 12.42
C HIS A 10 7.91 -17.11 12.56
N TRP A 11 8.42 -17.31 13.77
CA TRP A 11 9.84 -17.19 14.07
C TRP A 11 10.50 -18.56 14.02
N ASP A 12 11.61 -18.64 13.30
CA ASP A 12 12.41 -19.85 13.17
C ASP A 12 13.89 -19.51 13.28
N HIS A 13 14.57 -20.02 14.32
CA HIS A 13 15.99 -19.76 14.61
C HIS A 13 16.39 -18.28 14.51
N GLY A 14 15.58 -17.38 15.08
CA GLY A 14 15.84 -15.93 15.09
C GLY A 14 15.57 -15.20 13.76
N ARG A 15 15.01 -15.89 12.75
CA ARG A 15 14.54 -15.28 11.50
C ARG A 15 13.02 -15.38 11.39
N VAL A 16 12.40 -14.33 10.87
CA VAL A 16 10.97 -14.36 10.55
C VAL A 16 10.78 -15.07 9.21
N LYS A 17 9.80 -15.96 9.15
CA LYS A 17 9.33 -16.64 7.94
C LYS A 17 7.89 -16.26 7.66
N PHE A 18 7.51 -16.26 6.39
CA PHE A 18 6.19 -15.85 5.93
C PHE A 18 5.54 -16.93 5.09
N GLU A 19 4.25 -17.16 5.33
CA GLU A 19 3.39 -18.02 4.53
C GLU A 19 2.29 -17.17 3.92
N CYS A 20 2.23 -17.09 2.59
CA CYS A 20 1.25 -16.31 1.86
C CYS A 20 0.26 -17.22 1.13
N GLN A 21 -0.98 -16.79 0.95
CA GLN A 21 -2.07 -17.62 0.41
C GLN A 21 -1.82 -18.07 -1.04
N HIS A 22 -1.13 -17.25 -1.82
CA HIS A 22 -0.76 -17.50 -3.21
C HIS A 22 0.75 -17.85 -3.35
N GLY A 23 1.36 -18.33 -2.26
CA GLY A 23 2.73 -18.85 -2.25
C GLY A 23 3.84 -17.79 -2.18
N PRO A 24 5.11 -18.18 -2.40
CA PRO A 24 6.28 -17.32 -2.16
C PRO A 24 6.34 -16.05 -3.02
N LYS A 25 5.68 -16.05 -4.19
CA LYS A 25 5.61 -14.87 -5.06
C LYS A 25 4.82 -13.73 -4.41
N GLU A 26 3.68 -14.03 -3.79
CA GLU A 26 2.89 -13.03 -3.05
C GLU A 26 3.70 -12.43 -1.88
N CYS A 27 4.40 -13.28 -1.12
CA CYS A 27 5.29 -12.80 -0.05
C CYS A 27 6.39 -11.88 -0.60
N THR A 28 6.90 -12.16 -1.80
CA THR A 28 7.87 -11.30 -2.48
C THR A 28 7.24 -9.96 -2.89
N GLY A 29 6.04 -9.97 -3.46
CA GLY A 29 5.25 -8.77 -3.77
C GLY A 29 5.00 -7.90 -2.55
N ASN A 30 4.56 -8.49 -1.45
CA ASN A 30 4.34 -7.79 -0.19
C ASN A 30 5.60 -7.09 0.31
N LYS A 31 6.79 -7.73 0.20
CA LYS A 31 8.08 -7.09 0.51
C LYS A 31 8.43 -5.96 -0.45
N LEU A 32 8.19 -6.11 -1.75
CA LEU A 32 8.41 -5.05 -2.75
C LEU A 32 7.57 -3.81 -2.43
N HIS A 33 6.27 -4.00 -2.14
CA HIS A 33 5.38 -2.92 -1.73
C HIS A 33 5.84 -2.25 -0.42
N ALA A 34 6.21 -3.05 0.58
CA ALA A 34 6.71 -2.54 1.86
C ALA A 34 7.99 -1.70 1.68
N CYS A 35 8.91 -2.14 0.83
CA CYS A 35 10.15 -1.44 0.52
C CYS A 35 9.93 -0.16 -0.31
N ALA A 36 8.97 -0.16 -1.25
CA ALA A 36 8.60 1.04 -1.99
C ALA A 36 8.01 2.11 -1.05
N ILE A 37 7.13 1.71 -0.12
CA ILE A 37 6.62 2.60 0.91
C ILE A 37 7.76 3.15 1.78
N GLN A 38 8.66 2.29 2.26
CA GLN A 38 9.79 2.71 3.10
C GLN A 38 10.69 3.73 2.39
N GLN A 39 10.93 3.55 1.08
CA GLN A 39 11.79 4.43 0.31
C GLN A 39 11.13 5.78 0.04
N ALA A 40 9.82 5.80 -0.24
CA ALA A 40 9.09 7.02 -0.54
C ALA A 40 8.67 7.82 0.71
N CYS A 41 8.33 7.12 1.80
CA CYS A 41 7.59 7.70 2.92
C CYS A 41 8.24 7.48 4.29
N GLY A 42 9.39 6.79 4.35
CA GLY A 42 10.12 6.55 5.58
C GLY A 42 9.49 5.49 6.50
N GLU A 43 9.90 5.49 7.76
CA GLU A 43 9.60 4.42 8.73
C GLU A 43 8.15 4.43 9.22
N SER A 44 7.47 5.58 9.15
CA SER A 44 6.04 5.73 9.51
C SER A 44 5.08 5.08 8.51
N GLY A 45 5.60 4.46 7.45
CA GLY A 45 4.82 3.88 6.37
C GLY A 45 4.03 4.97 5.62
N THR A 46 2.85 4.63 5.11
CA THR A 46 2.07 5.60 4.30
C THR A 46 1.58 6.83 5.06
N ALA A 47 1.61 6.83 6.40
CA ALA A 47 1.28 8.01 7.21
C ALA A 47 2.36 9.10 7.12
N GLY A 48 3.59 8.73 6.72
CA GLY A 48 4.68 9.68 6.46
C GLY A 48 4.73 10.22 5.02
N CYS A 49 3.83 9.79 4.13
CA CYS A 49 3.82 10.27 2.75
C CYS A 49 3.15 11.64 2.63
N THR A 50 3.66 12.49 1.74
CA THR A 50 2.84 13.51 1.09
C THR A 50 1.85 12.87 0.11
N PRO A 51 0.77 13.56 -0.30
CA PRO A 51 -0.16 13.03 -1.32
C PRO A 51 0.54 12.62 -2.62
N GLN A 52 1.55 13.39 -3.06
CA GLN A 52 2.34 13.08 -4.25
C GLN A 52 3.15 11.79 -4.08
N GLN A 53 3.85 11.63 -2.96
CA GLN A 53 4.59 10.40 -2.66
C GLN A 53 3.66 9.18 -2.60
N LEU A 54 2.48 9.34 -2.00
CA LEU A 54 1.49 8.28 -1.94
C LEU A 54 1.00 7.87 -3.33
N SER A 55 0.75 8.83 -4.23
CA SER A 55 0.41 8.53 -5.64
C SER A 55 1.49 7.69 -6.33
N HIS A 56 2.77 8.07 -6.21
CA HIS A 56 3.88 7.31 -6.79
C HIS A 56 4.00 5.90 -6.21
N VAL A 57 3.80 5.73 -4.90
CA VAL A 57 3.76 4.41 -4.26
C VAL A 57 2.62 3.56 -4.80
N ILE A 58 1.40 4.10 -4.90
CA ILE A 58 0.23 3.37 -5.41
C ILE A 58 0.42 2.99 -6.87
N ASN A 59 0.97 3.88 -7.71
CA ASN A 59 1.30 3.58 -9.10
C ASN A 59 2.37 2.49 -9.21
N TYR A 60 3.39 2.50 -8.35
CA TYR A 60 4.41 1.46 -8.29
C TYR A 60 3.77 0.10 -7.98
N VAL A 61 2.92 0.04 -6.94
CA VAL A 61 2.18 -1.16 -6.54
C VAL A 61 1.34 -1.68 -7.71
N MET A 62 0.54 -0.81 -8.35
CA MET A 62 -0.29 -1.21 -9.51
C MET A 62 0.55 -1.71 -10.69
N CYS A 63 1.74 -1.14 -10.91
CA CYS A 63 2.63 -1.57 -11.98
C CYS A 63 3.23 -2.96 -11.71
N VAL A 64 3.60 -3.24 -10.45
CA VAL A 64 4.16 -4.54 -10.03
C VAL A 64 3.07 -5.61 -10.01
N GLU A 65 1.91 -5.33 -9.43
CA GLU A 65 0.80 -6.29 -9.28
C GLU A 65 0.26 -6.83 -10.61
N LYS A 66 0.29 -6.00 -11.66
CA LYS A 66 -0.15 -6.40 -13.00
C LYS A 66 0.83 -7.35 -13.72
N ASP A 67 2.02 -7.53 -13.18
CA ASP A 67 3.09 -8.30 -13.82
C ASP A 67 3.23 -9.70 -13.17
N PRO A 68 3.17 -10.80 -13.95
CA PRO A 68 3.33 -12.15 -13.40
C PRO A 68 4.72 -12.42 -12.83
N ASP A 69 5.73 -11.64 -13.23
CA ASP A 69 7.06 -11.58 -12.60
C ASP A 69 7.24 -10.24 -11.86
N GLN A 70 6.57 -10.11 -10.73
CA GLN A 70 6.65 -8.94 -9.85
C GLN A 70 8.11 -8.54 -9.50
N ARG A 71 8.99 -9.53 -9.30
CA ARG A 71 10.41 -9.29 -8.99
C ARG A 71 11.14 -8.71 -10.20
N GLY A 72 10.92 -9.25 -11.40
CA GLY A 72 11.47 -8.73 -12.64
C GLY A 72 10.94 -7.33 -12.98
N ALA A 73 9.65 -7.09 -12.71
CA ALA A 73 8.98 -5.83 -12.99
C ALA A 73 9.44 -4.66 -12.09
N SER A 74 9.90 -4.96 -10.88
CA SER A 74 10.18 -3.97 -9.84
C SER A 74 11.02 -2.80 -10.32
N ASP A 75 12.15 -3.03 -11.01
CA ASP A 75 13.06 -1.95 -11.38
C ASP A 75 12.43 -1.03 -12.44
N ARG A 76 11.75 -1.61 -13.43
CA ARG A 76 10.98 -0.84 -14.43
C ARG A 76 9.90 0.01 -13.77
N CYS A 77 9.15 -0.56 -12.82
CA CYS A 77 8.10 0.15 -12.11
C CYS A 77 8.66 1.23 -11.19
N ALA A 78 9.79 0.98 -10.52
CA ALA A 78 10.47 1.96 -9.69
C ALA A 78 10.90 3.18 -10.50
N THR A 79 11.53 2.97 -11.68
CA THR A 79 11.93 4.05 -12.58
C THR A 79 10.75 4.94 -12.99
N LYS A 80 9.60 4.33 -13.34
CA LYS A 80 8.40 5.07 -13.77
C LYS A 80 7.86 6.01 -12.69
N GLU A 81 8.01 5.64 -11.43
CA GLU A 81 7.45 6.37 -10.30
C GLU A 81 8.50 7.17 -9.50
N GLY A 82 9.67 7.40 -10.09
CA GLY A 82 10.74 8.20 -9.47
C GLY A 82 11.37 7.54 -8.23
N LEU A 83 11.18 6.23 -8.06
CA LEU A 83 11.86 5.45 -7.05
C LEU A 83 13.23 4.99 -7.58
N GLN A 84 14.23 4.93 -6.71
CA GLN A 84 15.55 4.36 -6.97
C GLN A 84 15.44 2.93 -7.54
N PRO A 85 15.77 2.72 -8.83
CA PRO A 85 15.77 1.39 -9.44
C PRO A 85 16.79 0.49 -8.74
N GLY A 86 16.49 -0.80 -8.59
CA GLY A 86 17.33 -1.74 -7.84
C GLY A 86 17.26 -1.57 -6.32
N GLY A 87 17.01 -0.35 -5.81
CA GLY A 87 16.88 -0.07 -4.38
C GLY A 87 15.72 -0.83 -3.73
N VAL A 88 14.52 -0.69 -4.29
CA VAL A 88 13.32 -1.39 -3.80
C VAL A 88 13.50 -2.91 -3.86
N ARG A 89 14.01 -3.43 -4.99
CA ARG A 89 14.25 -4.86 -5.17
C ARG A 89 15.29 -5.39 -4.19
N LYS A 90 16.43 -4.71 -4.02
CA LYS A 90 17.48 -5.10 -3.07
C LYS A 90 16.96 -5.11 -1.63
N CYS A 91 16.13 -4.13 -1.26
CA CYS A 91 15.45 -4.10 0.03
C CYS A 91 14.55 -5.33 0.21
N ALA A 92 13.72 -5.66 -0.78
CA ALA A 92 12.77 -6.77 -0.68
C ALA A 92 13.44 -8.15 -0.60
N MET A 93 14.66 -8.30 -1.15
CA MET A 93 15.41 -9.56 -1.16
C MET A 93 16.35 -9.74 0.04
N ASN A 94 16.35 -8.84 1.02
CA ASN A 94 17.23 -8.92 2.19
C ASN A 94 16.46 -8.83 3.51
N ALA A 95 17.20 -8.88 4.63
CA ALA A 95 16.61 -8.84 5.97
C ALA A 95 15.77 -7.58 6.25
N LYS A 96 16.03 -6.45 5.57
CA LYS A 96 15.19 -5.25 5.70
C LYS A 96 13.80 -5.50 5.16
N GLY A 97 13.66 -6.22 4.05
CA GLY A 97 12.36 -6.65 3.52
C GLY A 97 11.59 -7.52 4.49
N ASP A 98 12.28 -8.45 5.17
CA ASP A 98 11.68 -9.29 6.22
C ASP A 98 11.20 -8.45 7.41
N THR A 99 12.04 -7.54 7.90
CA THR A 99 11.68 -6.62 8.98
C THR A 99 10.47 -5.75 8.62
N LEU A 100 10.42 -5.23 7.39
CA LEU A 100 9.31 -4.39 6.93
C LEU A 100 8.02 -5.19 6.76
N LEU A 101 8.08 -6.40 6.20
CA LEU A 101 6.90 -7.25 6.08
C LEU A 101 6.40 -7.67 7.47
N SER A 102 7.31 -7.96 8.41
CA SER A 102 6.94 -8.26 9.79
C SER A 102 6.30 -7.09 10.51
N PHE A 103 6.79 -5.86 10.28
CA PHE A 103 6.17 -4.63 10.76
C PHE A 103 4.72 -4.50 10.28
N TYR A 104 4.46 -4.74 8.99
CA TYR A 104 3.09 -4.71 8.48
C TYR A 104 2.25 -5.90 8.97
N GLY A 105 2.84 -7.07 9.18
CA GLY A 105 2.18 -8.20 9.82
C GLY A 105 1.70 -7.91 11.24
N ASN A 106 2.54 -7.26 12.04
CA ASN A 106 2.17 -6.81 13.38
C ASN A 106 1.03 -5.78 13.34
N ARG A 107 1.05 -4.85 12.38
CA ARG A 107 -0.05 -3.88 12.18
C ARG A 107 -1.37 -4.57 11.80
N THR A 108 -1.33 -5.53 10.88
CA THR A 108 -2.51 -6.33 10.51
C THR A 108 -3.06 -7.10 11.70
N SER A 109 -2.20 -7.76 12.48
CA SER A 109 -2.61 -8.52 13.67
C SER A 109 -3.15 -7.64 14.81
N ALA A 110 -2.71 -6.38 14.88
CA ALA A 110 -3.17 -5.42 15.89
C ALA A 110 -4.53 -4.80 15.55
N PHE A 111 -4.98 -4.83 14.29
CA PHE A 111 -6.23 -4.25 13.87
C PHE A 111 -7.44 -4.88 14.57
N ARG A 112 -8.45 -4.06 14.89
CA ARG A 112 -9.71 -4.49 15.52
C ARG A 112 -10.90 -3.89 14.76
N PRO A 113 -11.92 -4.70 14.38
CA PRO A 113 -12.04 -6.15 14.59
C PRO A 113 -10.96 -6.95 13.86
N LYS A 114 -10.76 -8.23 14.21
CA LYS A 114 -9.76 -9.07 13.52
C LYS A 114 -10.10 -9.14 12.02
N ILE A 115 -9.07 -9.08 11.19
CA ILE A 115 -9.19 -9.23 9.73
C ILE A 115 -9.42 -10.72 9.42
N HIS A 116 -10.50 -11.04 8.71
CA HIS A 116 -10.87 -12.41 8.34
C HIS A 116 -10.86 -12.65 6.82
N TYR A 117 -10.81 -11.59 6.03
CA TYR A 117 -10.78 -11.63 4.57
C TYR A 117 -10.05 -10.41 4.04
N VAL A 118 -9.70 -10.45 2.75
CA VAL A 118 -9.12 -9.30 2.04
C VAL A 118 -9.92 -9.04 0.75
N PRO A 119 -9.98 -7.79 0.26
CA PRO A 119 -9.47 -6.58 0.90
C PRO A 119 -10.25 -6.23 2.19
N THR A 120 -9.60 -5.51 3.10
CA THR A 120 -10.26 -4.87 4.27
C THR A 120 -9.95 -3.39 4.23
N VAL A 121 -10.99 -2.56 4.23
CA VAL A 121 -10.86 -1.10 4.24
C VAL A 121 -11.30 -0.55 5.60
N ALA A 122 -10.54 0.39 6.15
CA ALA A 122 -10.90 1.05 7.39
C ALA A 122 -10.86 2.57 7.21
N ILE A 123 -11.93 3.23 7.65
CA ILE A 123 -12.02 4.69 7.70
C ILE A 123 -12.12 5.10 9.18
N ASN A 124 -11.31 6.09 9.58
CA ASN A 124 -11.21 6.55 10.98
C ASN A 124 -10.96 5.40 11.98
N GLY A 125 -10.16 4.41 11.58
CA GLY A 125 -9.78 3.28 12.42
C GLY A 125 -10.85 2.19 12.59
N LYS A 126 -11.99 2.30 11.90
CA LYS A 126 -13.06 1.29 11.93
C LYS A 126 -13.21 0.63 10.57
N HIS A 127 -13.40 -0.69 10.57
CA HIS A 127 -13.73 -1.45 9.36
C HIS A 127 -14.99 -0.87 8.72
N ASP A 128 -14.90 -0.60 7.42
CA ASP A 128 -15.99 -0.06 6.62
C ASP A 128 -16.17 -0.94 5.37
N LYS A 129 -17.23 -1.74 5.38
CA LYS A 129 -17.53 -2.66 4.28
C LYS A 129 -18.02 -1.94 3.04
N ALA A 130 -18.74 -0.82 3.18
CA ALA A 130 -19.20 -0.06 2.02
C ALA A 130 -18.00 0.57 1.29
N ALA A 131 -16.98 0.98 2.03
CA ALA A 131 -15.74 1.51 1.46
C ALA A 131 -14.89 0.44 0.73
N GLU A 132 -15.15 -0.86 0.91
CA GLU A 132 -14.53 -1.92 0.12
C GLU A 132 -15.09 -1.97 -1.31
N GLU A 133 -16.34 -1.51 -1.50
CA GLU A 133 -17.03 -1.47 -2.79
C GLU A 133 -16.95 -0.08 -3.43
N ASP A 134 -17.18 0.98 -2.64
CA ASP A 134 -17.16 2.38 -3.08
C ASP A 134 -16.45 3.28 -2.05
N LEU A 135 -15.12 3.24 -2.07
CA LEU A 135 -14.28 4.08 -1.21
C LEU A 135 -14.56 5.58 -1.42
N ILE A 136 -14.78 6.01 -2.66
CA ILE A 136 -14.98 7.44 -2.96
C ILE A 136 -16.32 7.89 -2.39
N GLY A 137 -17.40 7.14 -2.59
CA GLY A 137 -18.71 7.43 -2.03
C GLY A 137 -18.69 7.55 -0.50
N GLU A 138 -18.02 6.63 0.20
CA GLU A 138 -17.89 6.71 1.67
C GLU A 138 -17.05 7.91 2.13
N ILE A 139 -15.96 8.24 1.42
CA ILE A 139 -15.20 9.46 1.69
C ILE A 139 -16.08 10.70 1.48
N CYS A 140 -16.88 10.74 0.41
CA CYS A 140 -17.77 11.87 0.12
C CYS A 140 -18.86 12.05 1.17
N LYS A 141 -19.42 10.96 1.73
CA LYS A 141 -20.37 11.03 2.84
C LYS A 141 -19.75 11.68 4.08
N LEU A 142 -18.49 11.33 4.38
CA LEU A 142 -17.77 11.86 5.53
C LEU A 142 -17.20 13.26 5.31
N ARG A 143 -16.84 13.59 4.07
CA ARG A 143 -16.21 14.85 3.67
C ARG A 143 -16.85 15.41 2.40
N PRO A 144 -18.12 15.87 2.45
CA PRO A 144 -18.85 16.31 1.25
C PRO A 144 -18.14 17.41 0.44
N ILE A 145 -17.39 18.28 1.11
CA ILE A 145 -16.64 19.39 0.48
C ILE A 145 -15.61 18.87 -0.54
N LEU A 146 -15.05 17.67 -0.34
CA LEU A 146 -14.06 17.10 -1.27
C LEU A 146 -14.69 16.61 -2.58
N CYS A 147 -16.01 16.42 -2.60
CA CYS A 147 -16.72 15.77 -3.70
C CYS A 147 -17.77 16.67 -4.37
N LYS A 148 -17.91 17.89 -3.88
CA LYS A 148 -18.58 18.93 -4.66
C LYS A 148 -17.58 19.39 -5.71
N THR A 149 -17.91 19.16 -6.99
CA THR A 149 -17.25 19.90 -8.07
C THR A 149 -17.33 21.39 -7.74
N ALA A 150 -16.24 22.12 -7.94
CA ALA A 150 -16.28 23.56 -7.79
C ALA A 150 -17.29 24.14 -8.77
N ASP A 151 -18.49 24.44 -8.29
CA ASP A 151 -19.37 25.43 -8.90
C ASP A 151 -18.71 26.80 -8.68
N THR A 152 -17.67 27.08 -9.45
CA THR A 152 -17.22 28.46 -9.65
C THR A 152 -17.80 28.93 -10.97
N GLU A 153 -18.87 29.70 -10.82
CA GLU A 153 -19.30 30.72 -11.74
C GLU A 153 -18.11 31.38 -12.45
N THR A 154 -18.10 31.34 -13.77
CA THR A 154 -17.44 32.36 -14.58
C THR A 154 -18.50 33.07 -15.41
N ASN A 155 -19.40 33.78 -14.71
CA ASN A 155 -19.98 34.99 -15.26
C ASN A 155 -18.88 36.07 -15.24
N LEU A 156 -18.12 36.14 -16.33
CA LEU A 156 -17.45 37.37 -16.74
C LEU A 156 -17.71 37.55 -18.23
N VAL A 157 -18.92 38.03 -18.50
CA VAL A 157 -19.15 38.94 -19.61
C VAL A 157 -18.38 40.22 -19.26
N LEU A 158 -17.33 40.51 -20.01
CA LEU A 158 -16.93 41.88 -20.28
C LEU A 158 -16.59 41.98 -21.77
N SER A 159 -17.24 42.97 -22.37
CA SER A 159 -17.20 43.52 -23.72
C SER A 159 -15.82 43.60 -24.36
#